data_AF-A0A7E5VHL6-F1
#
_entry.id   AF-A0A7E5VHL6-F1
#
_cell.length_a   1.000
_cell.length_b   1.000
_cell.length_c   1.000
_cell.angle_alpha   90.00
_cell.angle_beta   90.00
_cell.angle_gamma   90.00
#
_symmetry.space_group_name_H-M   'P 1'
#
loop_
_entity.id
_entity.type
_entity.pdbx_description
1 polymer ?
#
loop_
_entity_poly.entity_id
_entity_poly.type
_entity_poly.pdbx_seq_one_letter_code
_entity_poly.pdbx_strand_id
1 'polypeptide(L)'
;MCSKHRHAYWMPNQILLIKSVEQLPIIYTRTYEPPCEADLNEAWSFVSLETALPQSLCKLRWSIIRWSYLKVHQLMRDHRVPRCTLESHPQTRKYLDGNLNFLIPLLDDFTDADIASHVHKRFDKIFDVKNQASLEMVDLWLRNRDRRDCNEYCMGWPEHDVSCLYDQVKDMSLNYQGKIDEETPSTSGGCPMKGNDDIMCISSDSEDE
;
A
#
# COMPACT_ATOMS: atom_id res chain seq x y z
N MET A 1 13.12 -23.31 -11.92
CA MET A 1 13.16 -22.18 -10.96
C MET A 1 11.82 -22.09 -10.24
N CYS A 2 11.72 -22.59 -9.00
CA CYS A 2 10.47 -22.53 -8.23
C CYS A 2 10.25 -21.12 -7.69
N SER A 3 9.31 -20.39 -8.27
CA SER A 3 8.84 -19.09 -7.76
C SER A 3 8.31 -19.28 -6.33
N LYS A 4 9.04 -18.72 -5.36
CA LYS A 4 8.72 -18.76 -3.92
C LYS A 4 7.50 -17.87 -3.63
N HIS A 5 6.30 -18.30 -4.00
CA HIS A 5 5.05 -17.64 -3.58
C HIS A 5 4.73 -18.00 -2.11
N ARG A 6 5.56 -17.55 -1.15
CA ARG A 6 5.45 -17.93 0.28
C ARG A 6 4.64 -16.97 1.17
N HIS A 7 3.92 -15.99 0.62
CA HIS A 7 3.34 -14.92 1.46
C HIS A 7 1.85 -14.62 1.25
N ALA A 8 1.13 -15.48 0.54
CA ALA A 8 -0.31 -15.30 0.27
C ALA A 8 -1.22 -15.47 1.50
N TYR A 9 -0.70 -16.05 2.58
CA TYR A 9 -1.47 -16.39 3.77
C TYR A 9 -0.80 -15.86 5.03
N TRP A 10 -1.58 -15.75 6.10
CA TRP A 10 -1.06 -15.48 7.43
C TRP A 10 -0.23 -16.65 7.93
N MET A 11 0.96 -16.35 8.47
CA MET A 11 1.73 -17.34 9.19
C MET A 11 0.99 -17.71 10.50
N PRO A 12 1.12 -18.94 11.03
CA PRO A 12 0.41 -19.35 12.25
C PRO A 12 0.60 -18.39 13.43
N ASN A 13 1.82 -17.88 13.63
CA ASN A 13 2.12 -16.89 14.66
C ASN A 13 1.49 -15.51 14.41
N GLN A 14 1.25 -15.14 13.15
CA GLN A 14 0.50 -13.92 12.81
C GLN A 14 -0.98 -14.09 13.09
N ILE A 15 -1.56 -15.25 12.78
CA ILE A 15 -2.96 -15.56 13.11
C ILE A 15 -3.16 -15.49 14.63
N LEU A 16 -2.26 -16.11 15.39
CA LEU A 16 -2.32 -16.09 16.84
C LEU A 16 -2.24 -14.65 17.38
N LEU A 17 -1.28 -13.86 16.89
CA LEU A 17 -1.15 -12.44 17.25
C LEU A 17 -2.43 -11.65 16.93
N ILE A 18 -3.01 -11.82 15.74
CA ILE A 18 -4.23 -11.13 15.32
C ILE A 18 -5.39 -11.49 16.27
N LYS A 19 -5.59 -12.77 16.56
CA LYS A 19 -6.65 -13.25 17.46
C LYS A 19 -6.47 -12.75 18.89
N SER A 20 -5.24 -12.74 19.42
CA SER A 20 -4.97 -12.21 20.76
C SER A 20 -5.22 -10.70 20.84
N VAL A 21 -4.91 -9.94 19.78
CA VAL A 21 -5.18 -8.50 19.73
C VAL A 21 -6.67 -8.20 19.57
N GLU A 22 -7.39 -8.97 18.76
CA GLU A 22 -8.84 -8.81 18.54
C GLU A 22 -9.63 -8.84 19.86
N GLN A 23 -9.22 -9.70 20.79
CA GLN A 23 -9.83 -9.84 22.13
C GLN A 23 -9.59 -8.63 23.05
N LEU A 24 -8.68 -7.72 22.70
CA LEU A 24 -8.24 -6.61 23.54
C LEU A 24 -8.39 -5.27 22.80
N PRO A 25 -9.62 -4.71 22.73
CA PRO A 25 -9.90 -3.45 22.02
C PRO A 25 -8.96 -2.30 22.37
N ILE A 26 -8.55 -2.19 23.64
CA ILE A 26 -7.60 -1.18 24.15
C ILE A 26 -6.31 -1.06 23.34
N ILE A 27 -5.91 -2.12 22.63
CA ILE A 27 -4.70 -2.14 21.80
C ILE A 27 -4.90 -1.42 20.46
N TYR A 28 -6.09 -1.47 19.89
CA TYR A 28 -6.34 -1.03 18.51
C TYR A 28 -7.36 0.10 18.38
N THR A 29 -8.26 0.28 19.34
CA THR A 29 -9.23 1.37 19.30
C THR A 29 -8.56 2.72 19.48
N ARG A 30 -9.07 3.73 18.77
CA ARG A 30 -8.70 5.14 18.98
C ARG A 30 -9.75 5.73 19.90
N THR A 31 -9.45 5.82 21.18
CA THR A 31 -10.33 6.47 22.16
C THR A 31 -9.98 7.97 22.23
N TYR A 32 -10.97 8.81 22.53
CA TYR A 32 -10.76 10.25 22.73
C TYR A 32 -9.77 10.50 23.89
N GLU A 33 -9.92 9.72 24.96
CA GLU A 33 -8.95 9.66 26.05
C GLU A 33 -8.01 8.48 25.83
N PRO A 34 -6.68 8.70 25.74
CA PRO A 34 -5.75 7.60 25.59
C PRO A 34 -5.86 6.66 26.79
N PRO A 35 -5.79 5.33 26.57
CA PRO A 35 -5.83 4.38 27.67
C PRO A 35 -4.68 4.62 28.64
N CYS A 36 -4.89 4.26 29.91
CA CYS A 36 -3.83 4.25 30.90
C CYS A 36 -2.66 3.39 30.40
N GLU A 37 -1.43 3.90 30.54
CA GLU A 37 -0.23 3.18 30.08
C GLU A 37 -0.07 1.82 30.77
N ALA A 38 -0.50 1.72 32.04
CA ALA A 38 -0.50 0.48 32.79
C ALA A 38 -1.41 -0.58 32.15
N ASP A 39 -2.66 -0.22 31.85
CA ASP A 39 -3.65 -1.13 31.24
C ASP A 39 -3.20 -1.57 29.84
N LEU A 40 -2.62 -0.64 29.06
CA LEU A 40 -2.08 -0.96 27.75
C LEU A 40 -0.88 -1.91 27.85
N ASN A 41 0.01 -1.71 28.82
CA ASN A 41 1.14 -2.62 29.06
C ASN A 41 0.68 -3.98 29.58
N GLU A 42 -0.37 -4.05 30.39
CA GLU A 42 -0.98 -5.31 30.82
C GLU A 42 -1.58 -6.06 29.62
N ALA A 43 -2.33 -5.37 28.76
CA ALA A 43 -2.87 -5.95 27.52
C ALA A 43 -1.76 -6.50 26.61
N TRP A 44 -0.65 -5.78 26.45
CA TRP A 44 0.51 -6.28 25.70
C TRP A 44 1.22 -7.45 26.39
N SER A 45 1.23 -7.48 27.72
CA SER A 45 1.75 -8.61 28.50
C SER A 45 0.95 -9.87 28.23
N PHE A 46 -0.38 -9.77 28.22
CA PHE A 46 -1.27 -10.87 27.85
C PHE A 46 -0.99 -11.38 26.43
N VAL A 47 -0.93 -10.49 25.43
CA VAL A 47 -0.63 -10.88 24.04
C VAL A 47 0.74 -11.57 23.92
N SER A 48 1.73 -11.09 24.67
CA SER A 48 3.09 -11.66 24.70
C SER A 48 3.09 -13.08 25.26
N LEU A 49 2.32 -13.34 26.33
CA LEU A 49 2.14 -14.67 26.90
C LEU A 49 1.46 -15.61 25.90
N GLU A 50 0.34 -15.19 25.32
CA GLU A 50 -0.43 -16.01 24.37
C GLU A 50 0.37 -16.38 23.13
N THR A 51 1.20 -15.46 22.63
CA THR A 51 1.97 -15.66 21.40
C THR A 51 3.35 -16.29 21.63
N ALA A 52 3.79 -16.44 22.89
CA ALA A 52 5.15 -16.81 23.26
C ALA A 52 6.23 -15.94 22.58
N LEU A 53 5.96 -14.65 22.40
CA LEU A 53 6.87 -13.67 21.79
C LEU A 53 7.10 -12.50 22.74
N PRO A 54 8.27 -11.85 22.72
CA PRO A 54 8.50 -10.63 23.49
C PRO A 54 7.50 -9.54 23.13
N GLN A 55 7.03 -8.78 24.13
CA GLN A 55 6.09 -7.67 23.93
C GLN A 55 6.54 -6.69 22.83
N SER A 56 7.82 -6.31 22.84
CA SER A 56 8.40 -5.40 21.83
C SER A 56 8.22 -5.94 20.40
N LEU A 57 8.40 -7.25 20.22
CA LEU A 57 8.21 -7.91 18.93
C LEU A 57 6.73 -8.03 18.56
N CYS A 58 5.84 -8.28 19.52
CA CYS A 58 4.39 -8.24 19.30
C CYS A 58 3.94 -6.87 18.83
N LYS A 59 4.33 -5.81 19.55
CA LYS A 59 4.06 -4.41 19.21
C LYS A 59 4.55 -4.08 17.79
N LEU A 60 5.80 -4.45 17.46
CA LEU A 60 6.37 -4.22 16.13
C LEU A 60 5.61 -4.97 15.02
N ARG A 61 5.35 -6.27 15.21
CA ARG A 61 4.64 -7.09 14.22
C ARG A 61 3.21 -6.62 14.03
N TRP A 62 2.52 -6.29 15.12
CA TRP A 62 1.17 -5.75 15.07
C TRP A 62 1.13 -4.43 14.31
N SER A 63 2.05 -3.50 14.62
CA SER A 63 2.17 -2.23 13.91
C SER A 63 2.29 -2.43 12.40
N ILE A 64 3.18 -3.33 11.94
CA ILE A 64 3.33 -3.65 10.52
C ILE A 64 2.03 -4.22 9.92
N ILE A 65 1.36 -5.13 10.62
CA ILE A 65 0.10 -5.73 10.17
C ILE A 65 -0.99 -4.65 10.04
N ARG A 66 -1.20 -3.86 11.10
CA ARG A 66 -2.18 -2.78 11.17
C ARG A 66 -1.96 -1.77 10.04
N TRP A 67 -0.76 -1.22 9.92
CA TRP A 67 -0.48 -0.21 8.89
C TRP A 67 -0.64 -0.74 7.46
N SER A 68 -0.24 -1.99 7.22
CA SER A 68 -0.43 -2.61 5.90
C SER A 68 -1.91 -2.82 5.58
N TYR A 69 -2.71 -3.23 6.56
CA TYR A 69 -4.17 -3.39 6.41
C TYR A 69 -4.83 -2.05 6.09
N LEU A 70 -4.55 -1.02 6.90
CA LEU A 70 -5.07 0.34 6.68
C LEU A 70 -4.68 0.86 5.30
N LYS A 71 -3.42 0.65 4.86
CA LYS A 71 -2.97 1.08 3.54
C LYS A 71 -3.69 0.37 2.40
N VAL A 72 -3.91 -0.95 2.50
CA VAL A 72 -4.67 -1.71 1.49
C VAL A 72 -6.08 -1.15 1.34
N HIS A 73 -6.79 -0.94 2.45
CA HIS A 73 -8.14 -0.41 2.42
C HIS A 73 -8.19 1.04 1.92
N GLN A 74 -7.19 1.85 2.27
CA GLN A 74 -7.08 3.20 1.76
C GLN A 74 -6.87 3.22 0.23
N LEU A 75 -5.99 2.36 -0.31
CA LEU A 75 -5.80 2.25 -1.76
C LEU A 75 -7.10 1.87 -2.49
N MET A 76 -7.96 1.07 -1.85
CA MET A 76 -9.29 0.75 -2.38
C MET A 76 -10.26 1.93 -2.29
N ARG A 77 -10.28 2.61 -1.14
CA ARG A 77 -11.17 3.74 -0.84
C ARG A 77 -10.88 4.94 -1.75
N ASP A 78 -9.61 5.27 -1.91
CA ASP A 78 -9.12 6.35 -2.76
C ASP A 78 -9.11 5.94 -4.24
N HIS A 79 -9.65 4.75 -4.54
CA HIS A 79 -9.67 4.07 -5.84
C HIS A 79 -8.30 3.78 -6.46
N ARG A 80 -7.18 4.25 -5.88
CA ARG A 80 -5.79 4.11 -6.38
C ARG A 80 -5.43 2.73 -6.90
N VAL A 81 -5.95 1.66 -6.30
CA VAL A 81 -5.78 0.30 -6.79
C VAL A 81 -7.14 -0.44 -6.77
N PRO A 82 -7.58 -1.01 -7.89
CA PRO A 82 -8.80 -1.82 -7.94
C PRO A 82 -8.73 -3.02 -6.98
N ARG A 83 -9.88 -3.37 -6.39
CA ARG A 83 -9.98 -4.50 -5.44
C ARG A 83 -9.49 -5.83 -6.03
N CYS A 84 -9.81 -6.12 -7.29
CA CYS A 84 -9.37 -7.36 -7.96
C CYS A 84 -7.84 -7.46 -8.08
N THR A 85 -7.14 -6.33 -8.27
CA THR A 85 -5.67 -6.27 -8.28
C THR A 85 -5.10 -6.59 -6.90
N LEU A 86 -5.71 -6.08 -5.83
CA LEU A 86 -5.28 -6.36 -4.46
C LEU A 86 -5.55 -7.81 -4.03
N GLU A 87 -6.67 -8.38 -4.45
CA GLU A 87 -7.05 -9.78 -4.18
C GLU A 87 -6.19 -10.79 -4.93
N SER A 88 -5.78 -10.47 -6.16
CA SER A 88 -4.88 -11.31 -6.96
C SER A 88 -3.43 -11.22 -6.52
N HIS A 89 -3.02 -10.12 -5.87
CA HIS A 89 -1.62 -9.91 -5.52
C HIS A 89 -1.20 -10.68 -4.24
N PRO A 90 -0.11 -11.50 -4.29
CA PRO A 90 0.25 -12.41 -3.20
C PRO A 90 0.58 -11.74 -1.87
N GLN A 91 1.02 -10.47 -1.86
CA GLN A 91 1.38 -9.81 -0.60
C GLN A 91 0.19 -9.15 0.09
N THR A 92 -0.88 -8.85 -0.65
CA THR A 92 -2.00 -8.04 -0.17
C THR A 92 -3.26 -8.83 0.08
N ARG A 93 -3.46 -9.94 -0.64
CA ARG A 93 -4.66 -10.77 -0.53
C ARG A 93 -5.03 -11.15 0.91
N LYS A 94 -4.04 -11.48 1.74
CA LYS A 94 -4.27 -11.84 3.16
C LYS A 94 -4.90 -10.73 4.00
N TYR A 95 -4.77 -9.47 3.62
CA TYR A 95 -5.42 -8.37 4.34
C TYR A 95 -6.91 -8.24 3.99
N LEU A 96 -7.38 -8.97 2.98
CA LEU A 96 -8.77 -8.97 2.50
C LEU A 96 -9.52 -10.26 2.84
N ASP A 97 -8.95 -11.12 3.70
CA ASP A 97 -9.50 -12.44 4.03
C ASP A 97 -10.51 -12.45 5.19
N GLY A 98 -10.74 -11.29 5.81
CA GLY A 98 -11.69 -11.11 6.91
C GLY A 98 -11.09 -11.21 8.32
N ASN A 99 -9.86 -11.67 8.48
CA ASN A 99 -9.24 -11.83 9.82
C ASN A 99 -8.99 -10.49 10.55
N LEU A 100 -9.04 -9.37 9.83
CA LEU A 100 -8.84 -8.02 10.38
C LEU A 100 -10.12 -7.18 10.35
N ASN A 101 -11.29 -7.80 10.17
CA ASN A 101 -12.57 -7.08 10.07
C ASN A 101 -12.92 -6.27 11.32
N PHE A 102 -12.40 -6.65 12.51
CA PHE A 102 -12.56 -5.86 13.73
C PHE A 102 -11.90 -4.47 13.66
N LEU A 103 -11.03 -4.23 12.67
CA LEU A 103 -10.44 -2.92 12.39
C LEU A 103 -11.28 -2.08 11.41
N ILE A 104 -12.34 -2.61 10.80
CA ILE A 104 -13.18 -1.87 9.84
C ILE A 104 -13.71 -0.56 10.45
N PRO A 105 -14.22 -0.51 11.70
CA PRO A 105 -14.71 0.75 12.28
C PRO A 105 -13.66 1.85 12.37
N LEU A 106 -12.38 1.49 12.32
CA LEU A 106 -11.30 2.46 12.37
C LEU A 106 -11.02 3.08 11.00
N LEU A 107 -11.40 2.45 9.88
CA LEU A 107 -10.95 2.86 8.54
C LEU A 107 -11.31 4.31 8.20
N ASP A 108 -12.43 4.81 8.72
CA ASP A 108 -12.91 6.17 8.45
C ASP A 108 -12.08 7.25 9.17
N ASP A 109 -11.44 6.89 10.29
CA ASP A 109 -10.65 7.82 11.12
C ASP A 109 -9.18 7.96 10.68
N PHE A 110 -8.74 7.18 9.67
CA PHE A 110 -7.35 7.19 9.21
C PHE A 110 -7.19 7.90 7.86
N THR A 111 -6.17 8.76 7.81
CA THR A 111 -5.71 9.48 6.63
C THR A 111 -4.35 8.96 6.16
N ASP A 112 -3.92 9.34 4.96
CA ASP A 112 -2.59 8.98 4.42
C ASP A 112 -1.46 9.48 5.34
N ALA A 113 -1.68 10.55 6.10
CA ALA A 113 -0.69 11.13 7.02
C ALA A 113 -0.46 10.28 8.28
N ASP A 114 -1.43 9.45 8.67
CA ASP A 114 -1.33 8.60 9.85
C ASP A 114 -0.47 7.35 9.58
N ILE A 115 -0.36 6.94 8.32
CA ILE A 115 0.35 5.72 7.93
C ILE A 115 1.85 5.96 7.87
N ALA A 116 2.63 5.00 8.39
CA ALA A 116 4.09 5.14 8.43
C ALA A 116 4.70 5.22 7.02
N SER A 117 5.58 6.19 6.78
CA SER A 117 6.18 6.50 5.47
C SER A 117 6.79 5.29 4.74
N HIS A 118 7.41 4.37 5.47
CA HIS A 118 8.00 3.15 4.90
C HIS A 118 6.94 2.19 4.32
N VAL A 119 5.71 2.22 4.83
CA VAL A 119 4.57 1.45 4.30
C VAL A 119 4.12 2.04 2.96
N HIS A 120 4.00 3.36 2.83
CA HIS A 120 3.71 4.00 1.53
C HIS A 120 4.73 3.59 0.48
N LYS A 121 6.02 3.81 0.76
CA LYS A 121 7.11 3.46 -0.17
C LYS A 121 7.06 2.00 -0.62
N ARG A 122 6.73 1.08 0.29
CA ARG A 122 6.59 -0.34 -0.03
C ARG A 122 5.41 -0.58 -0.98
N PHE A 123 4.24 -0.03 -0.68
CA PHE A 123 3.01 -0.25 -1.46
C PHE A 123 3.04 0.47 -2.81
N ASP A 124 3.55 1.70 -2.85
CA ASP A 124 3.73 2.45 -4.09
C ASP A 124 4.69 1.71 -5.03
N LYS A 125 5.75 1.07 -4.49
CA LYS A 125 6.65 0.21 -5.28
C LYS A 125 5.96 -1.06 -5.78
N ILE A 126 5.09 -1.67 -5.00
CA ILE A 126 4.39 -2.92 -5.36
C ILE A 126 3.43 -2.70 -6.52
N PHE A 127 2.67 -1.59 -6.48
CA PHE A 127 1.61 -1.31 -7.44
C PHE A 127 1.98 -0.25 -8.47
N ASP A 128 3.25 0.15 -8.53
CA ASP A 128 3.77 1.27 -9.32
C ASP A 128 2.88 2.52 -9.22
N VAL A 129 2.42 2.82 -8.00
CA VAL A 129 1.55 3.98 -7.75
C VAL A 129 2.40 5.23 -7.73
N LYS A 130 2.88 5.63 -8.91
CA LYS A 130 3.32 7.01 -9.15
C LYS A 130 2.08 7.90 -9.00
N ASN A 131 2.28 9.18 -8.70
CA ASN A 131 1.22 10.20 -8.57
C ASN A 131 0.40 10.45 -9.86
N GLN A 132 0.25 9.46 -10.73
CA GLN A 132 -0.62 9.49 -11.89
C GLN A 132 -1.95 8.86 -11.51
N ALA A 133 -2.98 9.69 -11.35
CA ALA A 133 -4.33 9.22 -11.60
C ALA A 133 -4.32 8.66 -13.04
N SER A 134 -4.48 7.34 -13.21
CA SER A 134 -4.55 6.79 -14.55
C SER A 134 -5.77 7.36 -15.27
N LEU A 135 -5.70 7.55 -16.59
CA LEU A 135 -6.86 8.02 -17.37
C LEU A 135 -8.08 7.11 -17.17
N GLU A 136 -7.87 5.81 -16.97
CA GLU A 136 -8.93 4.85 -16.61
C GLU A 136 -9.55 5.14 -15.25
N MET A 137 -8.76 5.56 -14.26
CA MET A 137 -9.24 5.96 -12.94
C MET A 137 -10.05 7.25 -12.98
N VAL A 138 -9.59 8.23 -13.76
CA VAL A 138 -10.32 9.49 -13.99
C VAL A 138 -11.63 9.20 -14.72
N ASP A 139 -11.62 8.36 -15.75
CA ASP A 139 -12.81 7.94 -16.50
C ASP A 139 -13.79 7.15 -15.60
N LEU A 140 -13.29 6.21 -14.78
CA LEU A 140 -14.12 5.46 -13.83
C LEU A 140 -14.71 6.37 -12.74
N TRP A 141 -13.97 7.38 -12.29
CA TRP A 141 -14.43 8.35 -11.31
C TRP A 141 -15.51 9.26 -11.91
N LEU A 142 -15.32 9.75 -13.14
CA LEU A 142 -16.32 10.53 -13.88
C LEU A 142 -17.61 9.72 -14.09
N ARG A 143 -17.51 8.47 -14.56
CA ARG A 143 -18.68 7.59 -14.76
C ARG A 143 -19.41 7.22 -13.47
N ASN A 144 -18.71 7.12 -12.35
CA ASN A 144 -19.32 6.82 -11.04
C ASN A 144 -19.89 8.06 -10.35
N ARG A 145 -19.43 9.26 -10.71
CA ARG A 145 -20.00 10.53 -10.26
C ARG A 145 -21.37 10.76 -10.89
N ASP A 146 -21.51 10.53 -12.19
CA ASP A 146 -22.80 10.58 -12.90
C ASP A 146 -23.87 9.67 -12.27
N ARG A 147 -23.45 8.55 -11.66
CA ARG A 147 -24.37 7.62 -10.99
C ARG A 147 -24.79 8.03 -9.57
N ARG A 148 -23.97 8.77 -8.83
CA ARG A 148 -24.30 9.20 -7.46
C ARG A 148 -25.13 10.48 -7.43
N ASP A 149 -25.01 11.34 -8.45
CA ASP A 149 -25.79 12.58 -8.52
C ASP A 149 -27.18 12.40 -9.15
N CYS A 150 -27.46 11.28 -9.82
CA CYS A 150 -28.78 11.02 -10.43
C CYS A 150 -29.86 10.51 -9.46
N ASN A 151 -29.54 10.15 -8.21
CA ASN A 151 -30.49 9.44 -7.34
C ASN A 151 -30.97 10.19 -6.09
N GLU A 152 -30.49 11.42 -5.81
CA GLU A 152 -31.01 12.14 -4.63
C GLU A 152 -31.09 13.68 -4.73
N TYR A 153 -30.61 14.33 -5.80
CA TYR A 153 -30.61 15.81 -5.87
C TYR A 153 -30.87 16.44 -7.26
N CYS A 154 -31.56 15.76 -8.19
CA CYS A 154 -31.98 16.34 -9.47
C CYS A 154 -33.24 17.22 -9.37
N MET A 155 -33.23 18.21 -8.48
CA MET A 155 -34.16 19.34 -8.51
C MET A 155 -33.38 20.63 -8.23
N GLY A 156 -32.81 21.24 -9.28
CA GLY A 156 -32.65 22.71 -9.29
C GLY A 156 -31.25 23.31 -9.38
N TRP A 157 -30.26 22.68 -10.03
CA TRP A 157 -29.07 23.40 -10.49
C TRP A 157 -29.03 23.49 -12.03
N PRO A 158 -28.68 24.65 -12.61
CA PRO A 158 -28.68 24.82 -14.06
C PRO A 158 -27.60 23.93 -14.70
N GLU A 159 -27.92 23.35 -15.85
CA GLU A 159 -27.08 22.49 -16.71
C GLU A 159 -25.82 23.19 -17.30
N HIS A 160 -25.19 24.10 -16.56
CA HIS A 160 -23.96 24.73 -17.00
C HIS A 160 -22.73 23.89 -16.63
N ASP A 161 -22.35 23.11 -17.63
CA ASP A 161 -20.98 23.03 -18.16
C ASP A 161 -20.01 22.02 -17.53
N VAL A 162 -20.39 20.74 -17.62
CA VAL A 162 -19.47 19.60 -17.45
C VAL A 162 -18.43 19.53 -18.58
N SER A 163 -18.69 20.17 -19.74
CA SER A 163 -17.78 20.22 -20.88
C SER A 163 -16.52 21.01 -20.57
N CYS A 164 -16.64 22.14 -19.86
CA CYS A 164 -15.51 22.97 -19.47
C CYS A 164 -14.50 22.24 -18.56
N LEU A 165 -14.99 21.38 -17.65
CA LEU A 165 -14.12 20.54 -16.81
C LEU A 165 -13.42 19.42 -17.59
N TYR A 166 -14.10 18.86 -18.60
CA TYR A 166 -13.51 17.85 -19.48
C TYR A 166 -12.34 18.42 -20.28
N ASP A 167 -12.52 19.61 -20.86
CA ASP A 167 -11.48 20.28 -21.62
C ASP A 167 -10.31 20.72 -20.73
N GLN A 168 -10.59 21.18 -19.50
CA GLN A 168 -9.54 21.55 -18.55
C GLN A 168 -8.69 20.36 -18.08
N VAL A 169 -9.31 19.19 -17.84
CA VAL A 169 -8.59 17.97 -17.46
C VAL A 169 -7.83 17.37 -18.65
N LYS A 170 -8.39 17.47 -19.86
CA LYS A 170 -7.74 17.05 -21.10
C LYS A 170 -6.50 17.90 -21.42
N ASP A 171 -6.59 19.22 -21.23
CA ASP A 171 -5.45 20.14 -21.41
C ASP A 171 -4.36 19.92 -20.36
N MET A 172 -4.73 19.61 -19.10
CA MET A 172 -3.76 19.24 -18.07
C MET A 172 -3.04 17.93 -18.38
N SER A 173 -3.75 16.94 -18.95
CA SER A 173 -3.18 15.66 -19.37
C SER A 173 -2.22 15.81 -20.56
N LEU A 174 -2.60 16.60 -21.57
CA LEU A 174 -1.77 16.86 -22.75
C LEU A 174 -0.49 17.63 -22.42
N ASN A 175 -0.56 18.62 -21.52
CA ASN A 175 0.62 19.36 -21.04
C ASN A 175 1.59 18.49 -20.23
N TYR A 176 1.10 17.42 -19.57
CA TYR A 176 1.96 16.51 -18.82
C TYR A 176 2.73 15.55 -19.74
N GLN A 177 2.11 15.12 -20.84
CA GLN A 177 2.75 14.25 -21.82
C GLN A 177 3.86 14.98 -22.60
N GLY A 178 3.64 16.26 -22.97
CA GLY A 178 4.63 17.07 -23.69
C GLY A 178 5.92 17.35 -22.91
N LYS A 179 5.87 17.39 -21.57
CA LYS A 179 7.06 17.57 -20.73
C LYS A 179 7.94 16.33 -20.62
N ILE A 180 7.41 15.14 -20.90
CA ILE A 180 8.20 13.89 -20.86
C ILE A 180 9.07 13.75 -22.11
N ASP A 181 8.65 14.33 -23.23
CA ASP A 181 9.37 14.25 -24.50
C ASP A 181 10.50 15.29 -24.64
N GLU A 182 10.48 16.39 -23.86
CA GLU A 182 11.54 17.42 -23.89
C GLU A 182 12.79 17.09 -23.04
N GLU A 183 12.75 16.09 -22.15
CA GLU A 183 13.88 15.74 -21.27
C GLU A 183 14.65 14.47 -21.69
N THR A 184 14.56 14.04 -22.96
CA THR A 184 15.47 13.02 -23.50
C THR A 184 16.64 13.67 -24.27
N PRO A 185 17.85 13.80 -23.67
CA PRO A 185 19.01 14.24 -24.42
C PRO A 185 19.43 13.14 -25.40
N SER A 186 19.23 13.45 -26.69
CA SER A 186 19.72 12.70 -27.83
C SER A 186 21.25 12.64 -27.79
N THR A 187 21.78 11.57 -27.20
CA THR A 187 23.23 11.34 -27.12
C THR A 187 23.68 10.63 -28.39
N SER A 188 23.90 11.40 -29.46
CA SER A 188 24.73 11.00 -30.59
C SER A 188 26.17 11.41 -30.31
N GLY A 189 27.06 10.45 -30.03
CA GLY A 189 28.49 10.71 -29.84
C GLY A 189 29.27 9.41 -29.93
N GLY A 190 30.03 9.25 -31.01
CA GLY A 190 30.81 8.05 -31.29
C GLY A 190 32.25 8.06 -30.74
N CYS A 191 32.83 6.85 -30.78
CA CYS A 191 34.25 6.45 -30.76
C CYS A 191 35.06 6.62 -29.45
N PRO A 192 36.20 5.91 -29.25
CA PRO A 192 36.85 4.85 -30.06
C PRO A 192 37.29 3.58 -29.29
N MET A 193 37.86 2.62 -30.03
CA MET A 193 38.55 1.42 -29.54
C MET A 193 39.83 1.71 -28.73
N LYS A 194 40.08 0.86 -27.70
CA LYS A 194 41.35 0.38 -27.10
C LYS A 194 40.92 -0.63 -26.01
N GLY A 195 41.37 -1.88 -25.88
CA GLY A 195 42.68 -2.47 -26.10
C GLY A 195 43.22 -2.94 -24.73
N ASN A 196 43.46 -4.26 -24.59
CA ASN A 196 44.28 -4.94 -23.55
C ASN A 196 43.66 -5.04 -22.14
N ASP A 197 43.91 -6.04 -21.30
CA ASP A 197 44.57 -7.36 -21.34
C ASP A 197 44.17 -8.07 -20.02
N ASP A 198 44.60 -9.32 -19.88
CA ASP A 198 44.79 -10.09 -18.64
C ASP A 198 43.62 -10.85 -18.01
N ILE A 199 43.52 -12.08 -18.50
CA ILE A 199 43.04 -13.27 -17.79
C ILE A 199 44.11 -13.65 -16.75
N MET A 200 43.80 -13.53 -15.46
CA MET A 200 44.49 -14.29 -14.42
C MET A 200 43.53 -15.29 -13.77
N CYS A 201 43.73 -16.56 -14.14
CA CYS A 201 43.26 -17.70 -13.36
C CYS A 201 44.11 -17.79 -12.09
N ILE A 202 43.48 -17.64 -10.93
CA ILE A 202 44.08 -18.05 -9.65
C ILE A 202 43.32 -19.28 -9.18
N SER A 203 43.98 -20.42 -9.33
CA SER A 203 43.71 -21.64 -8.58
C SER A 203 44.03 -21.37 -7.12
N SER A 204 43.15 -21.79 -6.21
CA SER A 204 43.52 -21.94 -4.81
C SER A 204 43.01 -23.29 -4.33
N ASP A 205 44.00 -24.16 -4.16
CA ASP A 205 43.99 -25.34 -3.32
C ASP A 205 43.69 -24.95 -1.87
N SER A 206 42.89 -25.77 -1.19
CA SER A 206 42.85 -25.93 0.27
C SER A 206 42.08 -27.24 0.53
N GLU A 207 42.75 -28.36 0.72
CA GLU A 207 43.39 -28.83 1.96
C GLU A 207 42.49 -29.85 2.66
N ASP A 208 43.06 -31.05 2.79
CA ASP A 208 42.64 -32.15 3.65
C ASP A 208 42.70 -31.74 5.13
N GLU A 209 41.64 -32.05 5.88
CA GLU A 209 41.64 -32.81 7.15
C GLU A 209 40.21 -33.11 7.64
#